data_AF-A0A8S3XQ09-F1
#
_entry.id   AF-A0A8S3XQ09-F1
#
_cell.length_a   1.000
_cell.length_b   1.000
_cell.length_c   1.000
_cell.angle_alpha   90.00
_cell.angle_beta   90.00
_cell.angle_gamma   90.00
#
_symmetry.space_group_name_H-M   'P 1'
#
loop_
_entity.id
_entity.type
_entity.pdbx_description
1 polymer ?
#
loop_
_entity_poly.entity_id
_entity_poly.type
_entity_poly.pdbx_seq_one_letter_code
_entity_poly.pdbx_strand_id
1 'polypeptide(L)'
;MLLLHVMRKKIQSDKKRPRARRWWMLTVHKNRTKESMETRFQEMLAEPSNEFDNFCRMSYADFNFLLQKVHPIISKKDTKWREAIPAK
;
A
#
# COMPACT_ATOMS: atom_id res chain seq x y z
N MET A 1 9.78 -37.28 -29.51
CA MET A 1 8.91 -37.18 -28.30
C MET A 1 9.39 -36.14 -27.28
N LEU A 2 10.67 -36.10 -26.87
CA LEU A 2 11.18 -35.15 -25.87
C LEU A 2 11.14 -33.67 -26.31
N LEU A 3 11.52 -33.37 -27.56
CA LEU A 3 11.53 -31.99 -28.10
C LEU A 3 10.14 -31.34 -28.12
N LEU A 4 9.11 -32.10 -28.51
CA LEU A 4 7.70 -31.65 -28.46
C LEU A 4 7.25 -31.30 -27.04
N HIS A 5 7.75 -32.04 -26.04
CA HIS A 5 7.42 -31.84 -24.64
C HIS A 5 8.06 -30.56 -24.07
N VAL A 6 9.32 -30.29 -24.45
CA VAL A 6 10.04 -29.06 -24.10
C VAL A 6 9.38 -27.84 -24.75
N MET A 7 9.04 -27.92 -26.05
CA MET A 7 8.35 -26.84 -26.75
C MET A 7 6.96 -26.56 -26.15
N ARG A 8 6.20 -27.60 -25.77
CA ARG A 8 4.92 -27.44 -25.07
C ARG A 8 5.05 -26.74 -23.72
N LYS A 9 6.09 -27.04 -22.93
CA LYS A 9 6.34 -26.37 -21.64
C LYS A 9 6.69 -24.89 -21.83
N LYS A 10 7.50 -24.56 -22.85
CA LYS A 10 7.88 -23.19 -23.18
C LYS A 10 6.68 -22.35 -23.64
N ILE A 11 5.83 -22.92 -24.51
CA ILE A 11 4.56 -22.29 -24.92
C ILE A 11 3.62 -22.07 -23.73
N GLN A 12 3.61 -22.97 -22.74
CA GLN A 12 2.81 -22.81 -21.53
C GLN A 12 3.38 -21.75 -20.58
N SER A 13 4.71 -21.62 -20.45
CA SER A 13 5.34 -20.58 -19.63
C SER A 13 5.19 -19.17 -20.22
N ASP A 14 5.12 -19.06 -21.54
CA ASP A 14 5.01 -17.77 -22.26
C ASP A 14 3.55 -17.25 -22.32
N LYS A 15 2.57 -18.03 -21.85
CA LYS A 15 1.19 -17.54 -21.71
C LYS A 15 1.12 -16.53 -20.58
N LYS A 16 1.00 -15.25 -20.96
CA LYS A 16 0.72 -14.15 -20.03
C LYS A 16 -0.51 -14.50 -19.19
N ARG A 17 -0.36 -14.49 -17.87
CA ARG A 17 -1.49 -14.68 -16.96
C ARG A 17 -2.53 -13.60 -17.25
N PRO A 18 -3.83 -13.93 -17.34
CA PRO A 18 -4.86 -12.93 -17.46
C PRO A 18 -4.78 -11.98 -16.27
N ARG A 19 -4.82 -10.68 -16.53
CA ARG A 19 -4.76 -9.66 -15.48
C ARG A 19 -6.04 -9.76 -14.65
N ALA A 20 -5.92 -9.78 -13.34
CA ALA A 20 -7.09 -9.72 -12.46
C ALA A 20 -7.91 -8.46 -12.79
N ARG A 21 -9.24 -8.61 -12.76
CA ARG A 21 -10.15 -7.49 -13.01
C ARG A 21 -10.00 -6.46 -11.89
N ARG A 22 -9.75 -5.20 -12.26
CA ARG A 22 -9.67 -4.08 -11.30
C ARG A 22 -11.06 -3.54 -11.03
N TRP A 23 -11.44 -3.46 -9.77
CA TRP A 23 -12.68 -2.81 -9.33
C TRP A 23 -12.38 -1.36 -8.96
N TRP A 24 -13.31 -0.45 -9.26
CA TRP A 24 -13.18 0.97 -8.90
C TRP A 24 -13.40 1.20 -7.40
N MET A 25 -14.21 0.35 -6.76
CA MET A 25 -14.43 0.35 -5.32
C MET A 25 -13.55 -0.72 -4.67
N LEU A 26 -12.48 -0.28 -4.00
CA LEU A 26 -11.57 -1.13 -3.24
C LEU A 26 -12.07 -1.33 -1.81
N THR A 27 -11.53 -2.31 -1.09
CA THR A 27 -11.94 -2.61 0.29
C THR A 27 -11.60 -1.42 1.20
N VAL A 28 -10.42 -0.85 1.04
CA VAL A 28 -9.96 0.39 1.71
C VAL A 28 -10.81 1.65 1.40
N HIS A 29 -11.73 1.59 0.44
CA HIS A 29 -12.64 2.70 0.13
C HIS A 29 -14.06 2.50 0.69
N LYS A 30 -14.37 1.33 1.23
CA LYS A 30 -15.70 1.02 1.80
C LYS A 30 -15.90 1.68 3.16
N ASN A 31 -14.85 1.77 3.97
CA ASN A 31 -14.88 2.40 5.28
C ASN A 31 -14.39 3.85 5.17
N ARG A 32 -15.32 4.80 5.10
CA ARG A 32 -15.02 6.25 5.04
C ARG A 32 -15.19 6.98 6.38
N THR A 33 -15.62 6.24 7.41
CA THR A 33 -15.93 6.79 8.73
C THR A 33 -14.64 7.15 9.47
N LYS A 34 -14.78 7.90 10.58
CA LYS A 34 -13.74 8.65 11.29
C LYS A 34 -12.66 7.74 11.93
N GLU A 35 -11.82 7.14 11.11
CA GLU A 35 -10.68 6.32 11.53
C GLU A 35 -9.39 7.15 11.58
N SER A 36 -8.50 6.79 12.50
CA SER A 36 -7.15 7.36 12.56
C SER A 36 -6.39 7.09 11.26
N MET A 37 -5.54 8.04 10.85
CA MET A 37 -4.72 7.89 9.65
C MET A 37 -3.79 6.68 9.71
N GLU A 38 -3.33 6.27 10.90
CA GLU A 38 -2.49 5.09 11.05
C GLU A 38 -3.23 3.81 10.66
N THR A 39 -4.49 3.64 11.10
CA THR A 39 -5.32 2.49 10.69
C THR A 39 -5.48 2.47 9.17
N ARG A 40 -5.69 3.65 8.59
CA ARG A 40 -5.85 3.79 7.14
C ARG A 40 -4.60 3.40 6.34
N PHE A 41 -3.41 3.72 6.83
CA PHE A 41 -2.18 3.26 6.16
C PHE A 41 -2.03 1.75 6.24
N GLN A 42 -2.37 1.12 7.37
CA GLN A 42 -2.35 -0.35 7.49
C GLN A 42 -3.35 -1.00 6.52
N GLU A 43 -4.55 -0.44 6.37
CA GLU A 43 -5.54 -0.91 5.39
C GLU A 43 -5.03 -0.81 3.95
N MET A 44 -4.38 0.31 3.60
CA MET A 44 -3.80 0.51 2.26
C MET A 44 -2.65 -0.44 1.96
N LEU A 45 -1.85 -0.79 2.97
CA LEU A 45 -0.75 -1.77 2.85
C LEU A 45 -1.28 -3.20 2.72
N ALA A 46 -2.40 -3.51 3.38
CA ALA A 46 -3.06 -4.81 3.27
C ALA A 46 -3.78 -4.99 1.91
N GLU A 47 -4.19 -3.90 1.26
CA GLU A 47 -4.85 -3.94 -0.04
C GLU A 47 -3.85 -4.37 -1.15
N PRO A 48 -4.18 -5.37 -1.98
CA PRO A 48 -3.27 -5.90 -3.00
C PRO A 48 -3.05 -4.96 -4.21
N SER A 49 -3.66 -3.77 -4.22
CA SER A 49 -3.61 -2.81 -5.34
C SER A 49 -2.53 -1.73 -5.20
N ASN A 50 -1.60 -1.87 -4.25
CA ASN A 50 -0.55 -0.89 -3.96
C ASN A 50 -1.13 0.52 -3.68
N GLU A 51 -2.23 0.59 -2.93
CA GLU A 51 -2.89 1.87 -2.65
C GLU A 51 -1.99 2.81 -1.83
N PHE A 52 -1.17 2.26 -0.92
CA PHE A 52 -0.24 3.08 -0.15
C PHE A 52 0.72 3.84 -1.07
N ASP A 53 1.38 3.14 -1.99
CA ASP A 53 2.34 3.75 -2.92
C ASP A 53 1.66 4.76 -3.86
N ASN A 54 0.42 4.49 -4.28
CA ASN A 54 -0.35 5.42 -5.10
C ASN A 54 -0.74 6.69 -4.35
N PHE A 55 -1.10 6.55 -3.07
CA PHE A 55 -1.49 7.65 -2.20
C PHE A 55 -0.29 8.52 -1.81
N CYS A 56 0.76 7.90 -1.28
CA CYS A 56 1.97 8.58 -0.80
C CYS A 56 2.96 8.94 -1.92
N ARG A 57 2.81 8.36 -3.11
CA ARG A 57 3.77 8.48 -4.24
C ARG A 57 5.19 8.03 -3.90
N MET A 58 5.32 7.12 -2.94
CA MET A 58 6.57 6.53 -2.47
C MET A 58 6.30 5.20 -1.77
N SER A 59 7.33 4.36 -1.64
CA SER A 59 7.21 3.11 -0.91
C SER A 59 7.00 3.37 0.60
N TYR A 60 6.42 2.40 1.31
CA TYR A 60 6.31 2.46 2.77
C TYR A 60 7.66 2.62 3.48
N ALA A 61 8.72 2.00 2.92
CA ALA A 61 10.06 2.10 3.47
C ALA A 61 10.62 3.52 3.35
N ASP A 62 10.48 4.15 2.19
CA ASP A 62 10.92 5.53 1.96
C ASP A 62 10.14 6.52 2.83
N PHE A 63 8.82 6.30 2.94
CA PHE A 63 7.97 7.08 3.83
C PHE A 63 8.46 7.01 5.28
N ASN A 64 8.71 5.81 5.80
CA ASN A 64 9.21 5.64 7.17
C ASN A 64 10.59 6.27 7.35
N PHE A 65 11.47 6.17 6.36
CA PHE A 65 12.77 6.82 6.39
C PHE A 65 12.66 8.34 6.50
N LEU A 66 11.82 8.96 5.66
CA LEU A 66 11.57 10.40 5.71
C LEU A 66 10.92 10.79 7.03
N LEU A 67 9.93 10.02 7.48
CA LEU A 67 9.25 10.24 8.75
C LEU A 67 10.24 10.24 9.90
N GLN A 68 11.17 9.28 9.99
CA GLN A 68 12.19 9.25 11.04
C GLN A 68 13.08 10.50 11.06
N LYS A 69 13.36 11.10 9.90
CA LYS A 69 14.14 12.34 9.80
C LYS A 69 13.37 13.56 10.28
N VAL A 70 12.08 13.66 9.96
CA VAL A 70 11.26 14.82 10.33
C VAL A 70 10.57 14.67 11.68
N HIS A 71 10.44 13.46 12.21
CA HIS A 71 9.71 13.14 13.43
C HIS A 71 10.08 14.04 14.62
N PRO A 72 11.37 14.31 14.91
CA PRO A 72 11.74 15.19 16.03
C PRO A 72 11.26 16.63 15.87
N ILE A 73 11.02 17.07 14.62
CA ILE A 73 10.65 18.44 14.27
C ILE A 73 9.13 18.61 14.26
N ILE A 74 8.39 17.58 13.83
CA ILE A 74 6.93 17.65 13.65
C ILE A 74 6.14 17.08 14.83
N SER A 75 6.79 16.33 15.73
CA SER A 75 6.14 15.78 16.93
C SER A 75 5.79 16.90 17.91
N LYS A 76 4.49 17.00 18.25
CA LYS A 76 3.95 18.01 19.14
C LYS A 76 3.45 17.35 20.42
N LYS A 77 3.42 18.11 21.51
CA LYS A 77 2.80 17.69 22.77
C LYS A 77 1.35 18.10 22.81
N ASP A 78 0.55 17.34 23.53
CA ASP A 78 -0.82 17.73 23.85
C ASP A 78 -0.85 19.06 24.57
N THR A 79 -1.93 19.79 24.34
CA THR A 79 -2.21 21.05 25.02
C THR A 79 -3.51 20.89 25.80
N LYS A 80 -3.78 21.81 26.72
CA LYS A 80 -5.02 21.82 27.52
C LYS A 80 -6.30 21.72 26.67
N TRP A 81 -6.27 22.25 25.45
CA TRP A 81 -7.45 22.41 24.61
C TRP A 81 -7.45 21.49 23.38
N ARG A 82 -6.36 20.76 23.15
CA ARG A 82 -6.19 20.00 21.90
C ARG A 82 -5.15 18.90 22.05
N GLU A 83 -5.53 17.70 21.60
CA GLU A 83 -4.62 16.59 21.33
C GLU A 83 -3.65 16.93 20.19
N ALA A 84 -2.40 16.54 20.36
CA ALA A 84 -1.39 16.63 19.35
C ALA A 84 -1.76 15.75 18.17
N ILE A 85 -1.50 16.26 16.97
CA ILE A 85 -1.54 15.41 15.77
C ILE A 85 -0.32 14.49 15.90
N PRO A 86 -0.52 13.16 15.96
CA PRO A 86 0.62 12.27 16.01
C PRO A 86 1.41 12.39 14.71
N ALA A 87 2.74 12.33 14.82
CA ALA A 87 3.60 12.36 13.64
C ALA A 87 3.42 11.12 12.74
N LYS A 88 2.82 10.07 13.30
CA LYS A 88 2.49 8.80 12.68
C LYS A 88 1.01 8.51 12.90
#